data_AF-A0A2T4BWT2-F1
#
_entry.id   AF-A0A2T4BWT2-F1
#
_cell.length_a   1.000
_cell.length_b   1.000
_cell.length_c   1.000
_cell.angle_alpha   90.00
_cell.angle_beta   90.00
_cell.angle_gamma   90.00
#
_symmetry.space_group_name_H-M   'P 1'
#
loop_
_entity.id
_entity.type
_entity.pdbx_description
1 polymer ?
#
loop_
_entity_poly.entity_id
_entity_poly.type
_entity_poly.pdbx_seq_one_letter_code
_entity_poly.pdbx_strand_id
1 'polypeptide(L)'
;MNSPKCLDFLYDFEKKEFILRFGKRDQAQLYQATNNEARILEDYPNDVWLPLPLGITSLRNSSMGMAVVFQSNTHATNWQKRIRLGSIDNTSKEVSAVYLKQDWSPEEIEEELNVKRPDPRPRPQSGGSNIQRGTSTGRFGGGIQKASRRRTPPERRSASGERKG
;
A
#
# COMPACT_ATOMS: atom_id res chain seq x y z
N MET A 1 17.98 -11.56 31.43
CA MET A 1 17.38 -12.77 30.83
C MET A 1 16.97 -12.40 29.43
N ASN A 2 17.55 -12.99 28.39
CA ASN A 2 17.09 -12.76 27.01
C ASN A 2 15.77 -13.50 26.83
N SER A 3 14.67 -12.76 26.67
CA SER A 3 13.41 -13.36 26.25
C SER A 3 13.61 -14.05 24.89
N PRO A 4 13.03 -15.24 24.67
CA PRO A 4 13.08 -15.87 23.35
C PRO A 4 12.42 -14.93 22.33
N LYS A 5 13.17 -14.59 21.28
CA LYS A 5 12.67 -13.71 20.22
C LYS A 5 11.56 -14.42 19.46
N CYS A 6 10.44 -13.75 19.28
CA CYS A 6 9.29 -14.29 18.56
C CYS A 6 9.39 -14.07 17.04
N LEU A 7 10.25 -13.16 16.62
CA LEU A 7 10.53 -12.84 15.23
C LEU A 7 12.00 -12.43 15.07
N ASP A 8 12.70 -13.02 14.11
CA ASP A 8 14.02 -12.58 13.68
C ASP A 8 13.97 -12.03 12.24
N PHE A 9 14.75 -10.98 11.99
CA PHE A 9 14.96 -10.41 10.67
C PHE A 9 16.37 -10.73 10.18
N LEU A 10 16.47 -11.41 9.05
CA LEU A 10 17.73 -11.82 8.44
C LEU A 10 17.78 -11.35 6.99
N TYR A 11 18.97 -11.34 6.42
CA TYR A 11 19.21 -11.06 5.01
C TYR A 11 20.06 -12.16 4.39
N ASP A 12 19.57 -12.75 3.31
CA ASP A 12 20.30 -13.71 2.50
C ASP A 12 21.06 -12.94 1.40
N PHE A 13 22.39 -12.97 1.48
CA PHE A 13 23.25 -12.27 0.53
C PHE A 13 23.32 -12.93 -0.84
N GLU A 14 23.13 -14.25 -0.91
CA GLU A 14 23.21 -15.02 -2.15
C GLU A 14 21.95 -14.80 -2.99
N LYS A 15 20.78 -14.95 -2.35
CA LYS A 15 19.47 -14.76 -2.99
C LYS A 15 19.02 -13.31 -3.04
N LYS A 16 19.67 -12.42 -2.26
CA LYS A 16 19.31 -11.01 -2.09
C LYS A 16 17.87 -10.87 -1.64
N GLU A 17 17.53 -11.54 -0.55
CA GLU A 17 16.18 -11.58 0.00
C GLU A 17 16.21 -11.35 1.51
N PHE A 18 15.11 -10.82 2.02
CA PHE A 18 14.89 -10.78 3.46
C PHE A 18 14.25 -12.07 3.92
N ILE A 19 14.58 -12.47 5.14
CA ILE A 19 13.96 -13.60 5.80
C ILE A 19 13.36 -13.11 7.12
N LEU A 20 12.06 -13.31 7.27
CA LEU A 20 11.32 -13.15 8.53
C LEU A 20 11.18 -14.54 9.13
N ARG A 21 11.93 -14.82 10.21
CA ARG A 21 11.86 -16.10 10.91
C ARG A 21 10.94 -15.99 12.11
N PHE A 22 9.80 -16.66 12.03
CA PHE A 22 8.80 -16.67 13.09
C PHE A 22 9.07 -17.78 14.11
N GLY A 23 8.68 -17.55 15.36
CA GLY A 23 8.73 -18.60 16.39
C GLY A 23 7.74 -19.74 16.14
N LYS A 24 6.67 -19.51 15.37
CA LYS A 24 5.63 -20.48 15.03
C LYS A 24 5.32 -20.50 13.54
N ARG A 25 5.11 -21.71 12.99
CA ARG A 25 4.70 -21.92 11.59
C ARG A 25 3.40 -21.19 11.23
N ASP A 26 2.41 -21.22 12.12
CA ASP A 26 1.10 -20.61 11.86
C ASP A 26 1.21 -19.10 11.64
N GLN A 27 2.13 -18.43 12.35
CA GLN A 27 2.40 -17.00 12.15
C GLN A 27 3.06 -16.71 10.81
N ALA A 28 4.00 -17.56 10.37
CA ALA A 28 4.60 -17.46 9.05
C ALA A 28 3.54 -17.61 7.95
N GLN A 29 2.64 -18.59 8.08
CA GLN A 29 1.55 -18.83 7.15
C GLN A 29 0.55 -17.67 7.12
N LEU A 30 0.19 -17.13 8.29
CA LEU A 30 -0.68 -15.97 8.40
C LEU A 30 -0.04 -14.75 7.73
N TYR A 31 1.26 -14.53 7.97
CA TYR A 31 1.99 -13.47 7.28
C TYR A 31 1.96 -13.67 5.76
N GLN A 32 2.25 -14.88 5.28
CA GLN A 32 2.21 -15.20 3.85
C GLN A 32 0.84 -14.90 3.23
N ALA A 33 -0.25 -15.25 3.91
CA ALA A 33 -1.60 -14.96 3.44
C ALA A 33 -1.90 -13.45 3.33
N THR A 34 -1.16 -12.60 4.05
CA THR A 34 -1.33 -11.13 4.02
C THR A 34 -0.37 -10.41 3.05
N ASN A 35 0.68 -11.08 2.57
CA ASN A 35 1.69 -10.50 1.70
C ASN A 35 1.93 -11.40 0.48
N ASN A 36 1.45 -10.99 -0.68
CA ASN A 36 1.55 -11.79 -1.92
C ASN A 36 2.98 -12.03 -2.41
N GLU A 37 3.96 -11.27 -1.93
CA GLU A 37 5.38 -11.44 -2.28
C GLU A 37 6.10 -12.41 -1.33
N ALA A 38 5.43 -12.82 -0.24
CA ALA A 38 5.96 -13.73 0.75
C ALA A 38 5.95 -15.18 0.23
N ARG A 39 7.08 -15.86 0.42
CA ARG A 39 7.21 -17.29 0.12
C ARG A 39 7.76 -18.04 1.32
N ILE A 40 7.14 -19.17 1.64
CA ILE A 40 7.63 -20.14 2.61
C ILE A 40 8.21 -21.30 1.83
N LEU A 41 9.43 -21.72 2.18
CA LEU A 41 10.08 -22.88 1.58
C LEU A 41 9.73 -24.15 2.39
N GLU A 42 9.62 -25.30 1.71
CA GLU A 42 9.25 -26.56 2.36
C GLU A 42 10.22 -26.94 3.50
N ASP A 43 11.51 -26.75 3.28
CA ASP A 43 12.57 -27.04 4.26
C ASP A 43 12.61 -26.05 5.44
N TYR A 44 11.98 -24.87 5.28
CA TYR A 44 12.00 -23.79 6.26
C TYR A 44 10.59 -23.26 6.54
N PRO A 45 9.72 -24.05 7.19
CA PRO A 45 8.30 -23.73 7.33
C PRO A 45 8.01 -22.50 8.21
N ASN A 46 9.00 -22.04 8.98
CA ASN A 46 8.91 -20.87 9.85
C ASN A 46 9.51 -19.61 9.22
N ASP A 47 10.20 -19.75 8.09
CA ASP A 47 10.93 -18.67 7.44
C ASP A 47 10.09 -18.14 6.26
N VAL A 48 9.71 -16.89 6.35
CA VAL A 48 9.09 -16.16 5.25
C VAL A 48 10.16 -15.39 4.51
N TRP A 49 10.35 -15.72 3.25
CA TRP A 49 11.29 -15.07 2.36
C TRP A 49 10.59 -13.96 1.58
N LEU A 50 11.25 -12.82 1.47
CA LEU A 50 10.73 -11.64 0.80
C LEU A 50 11.77 -11.11 -0.20
N PRO A 51 11.36 -10.76 -1.42
CA PRO A 51 12.24 -10.11 -2.37
C PRO A 51 12.75 -8.78 -1.82
N LEU A 52 13.98 -8.41 -2.20
CA LEU A 52 14.50 -7.08 -1.89
C LEU A 52 13.62 -6.02 -2.56
N PRO A 53 13.06 -5.06 -1.81
CA PRO A 53 12.23 -4.02 -2.38
C PRO A 53 13.08 -3.02 -3.18
N LEU A 54 12.44 -2.43 -4.18
CA LEU A 54 13.06 -1.43 -5.04
C LEU A 54 13.46 -0.17 -4.25
N GLY A 55 14.62 0.38 -4.61
CA GLY A 55 15.10 1.65 -4.08
C GLY A 55 15.72 1.57 -2.70
N ILE A 56 16.08 0.38 -2.18
CA ILE A 56 16.92 0.27 -0.98
C ILE A 56 18.30 0.86 -1.23
N THR A 57 18.83 1.57 -0.23
CA THR A 57 20.19 2.10 -0.21
C THR A 57 21.06 1.43 0.85
N SER A 58 20.51 1.13 2.02
CA SER A 58 21.26 0.53 3.13
C SER A 58 20.37 -0.15 4.15
N LEU A 59 20.95 -1.06 4.90
CA LEU A 59 20.38 -1.66 6.11
C LEU A 59 21.16 -1.13 7.30
N ARG A 60 20.46 -0.67 8.35
CA ARG A 60 21.07 -0.10 9.55
C ARG A 60 20.43 -0.68 10.78
N ASN A 61 21.24 -1.11 11.73
CA ASN A 61 20.72 -1.42 13.05
C ASN A 61 20.39 -0.11 13.78
N SER A 62 19.28 -0.06 14.50
CA SER A 62 18.81 1.09 15.26
C SER A 62 18.24 0.65 16.60
N SER A 63 18.03 1.60 17.52
CA SER A 63 17.35 1.32 18.79
C SER A 63 15.91 0.85 18.62
N MET A 64 15.29 1.09 17.45
CA MET A 64 13.95 0.62 17.11
C MET A 64 13.95 -0.74 16.39
N GLY A 65 15.12 -1.35 16.18
CA GLY A 65 15.32 -2.56 15.41
C GLY A 65 16.00 -2.30 14.06
N MET A 66 15.73 -3.13 13.06
CA MET A 66 16.38 -3.02 11.75
C MET A 66 15.71 -1.92 10.92
N ALA A 67 16.48 -0.91 10.53
CA ALA A 67 16.05 0.13 9.62
C ALA A 67 16.46 -0.20 8.18
N VAL A 68 15.47 -0.31 7.30
CA VAL A 68 15.67 -0.45 5.86
C VAL A 68 15.53 0.92 5.22
N VAL A 69 16.65 1.45 4.73
CA VAL A 69 16.73 2.81 4.20
C VAL A 69 16.52 2.79 2.69
N PHE A 70 15.71 3.73 2.21
CA PHE A 70 15.32 3.89 0.83
C PHE A 70 15.87 5.19 0.23
N GLN A 71 15.95 5.22 -1.11
CA GLN A 71 16.33 6.40 -1.89
C GLN A 71 15.30 7.53 -1.79
N SER A 72 14.03 7.20 -1.53
CA SER A 72 12.95 8.18 -1.41
C SER A 72 11.85 7.71 -0.47
N ASN A 73 11.11 8.67 0.09
CA ASN A 73 10.00 8.39 0.99
C ASN A 73 8.87 7.65 0.25
N THR A 74 8.72 7.88 -1.06
CA THR A 74 7.77 7.14 -1.90
C THR A 74 8.11 5.65 -1.93
N HIS A 75 9.38 5.27 -2.08
CA HIS A 75 9.79 3.87 -2.04
C HIS A 75 9.55 3.25 -0.65
N ALA A 76 9.92 3.95 0.42
CA ALA A 76 9.68 3.52 1.80
C ALA A 76 8.19 3.29 2.07
N THR A 77 7.34 4.27 1.73
CA THR A 77 5.88 4.20 1.91
C THR A 77 5.26 3.07 1.10
N ASN A 78 5.67 2.88 -0.16
CA ASN A 78 5.16 1.81 -1.01
C ASN A 78 5.57 0.43 -0.48
N TRP A 79 6.77 0.29 0.06
CA TRP A 79 7.17 -0.95 0.70
C TRP A 79 6.44 -1.17 2.01
N GLN A 80 6.31 -0.15 2.87
CA GLN A 80 5.60 -0.24 4.15
C GLN A 80 4.15 -0.71 4.02
N LYS A 81 3.47 -0.34 2.93
CA LYS A 81 2.11 -0.85 2.62
C LYS A 81 2.07 -2.36 2.38
N ARG A 82 3.17 -2.95 1.93
CA ARG A 82 3.30 -4.40 1.65
C ARG A 82 3.89 -5.15 2.84
N ILE A 83 4.86 -4.56 3.54
CA ILE A 83 5.48 -5.18 4.72
C ILE A 83 4.67 -4.86 5.99
N ARG A 84 3.80 -5.80 6.40
CA ARG A 84 2.89 -5.65 7.55
C ARG A 84 3.60 -5.32 8.86
N LEU A 85 4.73 -5.97 9.12
CA LEU A 85 5.50 -5.82 10.38
C LEU A 85 6.49 -4.65 10.34
N GLY A 86 6.30 -3.71 9.41
CA GLY A 86 7.12 -2.51 9.25
C GLY A 86 6.37 -1.22 9.55
N SER A 87 7.07 -0.28 10.18
CA SER A 87 6.58 1.06 10.46
C SER A 87 7.54 2.13 9.91
N ILE A 88 7.00 3.28 9.54
CA ILE A 88 7.80 4.47 9.22
C ILE A 88 7.72 5.38 10.44
N ASP A 89 8.87 5.86 10.91
CA ASP A 89 8.90 6.93 11.89
C ASP A 89 8.65 8.26 11.18
N ASN A 90 7.43 8.79 11.33
CA ASN A 90 7.02 10.07 10.75
C ASN A 90 7.59 11.27 11.51
N THR A 91 8.28 11.05 12.64
CA THR A 91 8.84 12.11 13.48
C THR A 91 10.11 12.69 12.84
N SER A 92 10.90 11.84 12.17
CA SER A 92 12.11 12.24 11.46
C SER A 92 11.80 12.52 9.98
N LYS A 93 11.74 13.81 9.62
CA LYS A 93 11.49 14.23 8.22
C LYS A 93 12.63 13.88 7.25
N GLU A 94 13.78 13.46 7.75
CA GLU A 94 15.00 13.32 6.96
C GLU A 94 15.29 11.88 6.52
N VAL A 95 14.63 10.88 7.12
CA VAL A 95 14.97 9.48 6.86
C VAL A 95 13.84 8.77 6.14
N SER A 96 14.09 8.42 4.88
CA SER A 96 13.22 7.53 4.11
C SER A 96 13.48 6.07 4.53
N ALA A 97 13.10 5.68 5.75
CA ALA A 97 13.33 4.34 6.27
C ALA A 97 12.06 3.66 6.78
N VAL A 98 12.03 2.33 6.63
CA VAL A 98 11.04 1.47 7.26
C VAL A 98 11.76 0.66 8.34
N TYR A 99 11.24 0.75 9.56
CA TYR A 99 11.76 0.09 10.75
C TYR A 99 11.03 -1.23 10.98
N LEU A 100 11.80 -2.26 11.26
CA LEU A 100 11.34 -3.58 11.65
C LEU A 100 11.75 -3.80 13.10
N LYS A 101 10.73 -3.77 13.97
CA LYS A 101 10.91 -3.96 15.42
C LYS A 101 11.55 -5.32 15.69
N GLN A 102 12.49 -5.37 16.63
CA GLN A 102 13.22 -6.59 17.00
C GLN A 102 12.54 -7.36 18.14
N ASP A 103 11.84 -6.65 19.03
CA ASP A 103 11.26 -7.21 20.26
C ASP A 103 9.74 -7.36 20.14
N TRP A 104 9.30 -8.17 19.20
CA TRP A 104 7.88 -8.51 19.06
C TRP A 104 7.45 -9.52 20.13
N SER A 105 6.32 -9.24 20.79
CA SER A 105 5.63 -10.28 21.57
C SER A 105 4.79 -11.18 20.66
N PRO A 106 4.48 -12.43 21.06
CA PRO A 106 3.57 -13.29 20.30
C PRO A 106 2.22 -12.62 20.04
N GLU A 107 1.68 -11.91 21.03
CA GLU A 107 0.38 -11.24 20.98
C GLU A 107 0.42 -10.06 19.99
N GLU A 108 1.48 -9.25 20.02
CA GLU A 108 1.66 -8.12 19.08
C GLU A 108 1.74 -8.60 17.62
N ILE A 109 2.42 -9.73 17.36
CA ILE A 109 2.49 -10.32 16.02
C ILE A 109 1.10 -10.74 15.58
N GLU A 110 0.38 -11.49 16.41
CA GLU A 110 -0.97 -11.95 16.08
C GLU A 110 -1.93 -10.79 15.86
N GLU A 111 -1.85 -9.73 16.66
CA GLU A 111 -2.64 -8.52 16.49
C GLU A 111 -2.32 -7.84 15.14
N GLU A 112 -1.06 -7.56 14.84
CA GLU A 112 -0.68 -6.85 13.61
C GLU A 112 -0.99 -7.66 12.33
N LEU A 113 -0.93 -9.00 12.42
CA LEU A 113 -1.29 -9.88 11.31
C LEU A 113 -2.81 -10.04 11.16
N ASN A 114 -3.59 -10.04 12.25
CA ASN A 114 -5.05 -10.17 12.22
C ASN A 114 -5.78 -8.87 11.87
N VAL A 115 -5.20 -7.70 12.19
CA VAL A 115 -5.85 -6.42 11.91
C VAL A 115 -5.94 -6.19 10.40
N LYS A 116 -7.13 -6.26 9.80
CA LYS A 116 -7.34 -5.69 8.46
C LYS A 116 -7.12 -4.18 8.55
N ARG A 117 -5.96 -3.67 8.13
CA ARG A 117 -5.76 -2.21 8.05
C ARG A 117 -6.84 -1.61 7.13
N PRO A 118 -7.59 -0.60 7.59
CA PRO A 118 -8.50 0.12 6.72
C PRO A 118 -7.70 0.78 5.59
N ASP A 119 -8.13 0.52 4.36
CA ASP A 119 -7.59 1.10 3.14
C ASP A 119 -7.64 2.65 3.25
N PRO A 120 -6.50 3.38 3.20
CA PRO A 120 -6.46 4.83 3.34
C PRO A 120 -6.91 5.54 2.05
N ARG A 121 -7.92 4.99 1.35
CA ARG A 121 -8.61 5.74 0.31
C ARG A 121 -9.44 6.84 0.97
N PRO A 122 -9.20 8.13 0.68
CA PRO A 122 -10.11 9.17 1.13
C PRO A 122 -11.46 8.89 0.49
N ARG A 123 -12.45 8.59 1.34
CA ARG A 123 -13.85 8.51 0.92
C ARG A 123 -14.20 9.89 0.34
N PRO A 124 -14.67 10.01 -0.91
CA PRO A 124 -15.10 11.31 -1.41
C PRO A 124 -16.22 11.78 -0.48
N GLN A 125 -15.98 12.89 0.22
CA GLN A 125 -17.01 13.54 1.00
C GLN A 125 -18.10 13.97 0.01
N SER A 126 -19.26 13.32 0.10
CA SER A 126 -20.49 13.79 -0.52
C SER A 126 -20.82 15.16 0.07
N GLY A 127 -20.27 16.21 -0.53
CA GLY A 127 -20.72 17.58 -0.36
C GLY A 127 -22.14 17.69 -0.90
N GLY A 128 -23.11 17.60 -0.01
CA GLY A 128 -24.53 17.79 -0.27
C GLY A 128 -25.08 18.93 0.57
N SER A 129 -24.71 20.14 0.19
CA SER A 129 -25.34 21.45 0.40
C SER A 129 -26.46 21.57 1.43
N ASN A 130 -26.14 22.17 2.58
CA ASN A 130 -27.10 22.86 3.42
C ASN A 130 -27.27 24.29 2.88
N ILE A 131 -28.29 24.53 2.05
CA ILE A 131 -28.71 25.89 1.67
C ILE A 131 -30.01 26.21 2.39
N GLN A 132 -29.88 27.18 3.28
CA GLN A 132 -30.93 27.92 3.96
C GLN A 132 -32.02 28.37 2.98
N ARG A 133 -33.27 27.99 3.26
CA ARG A 133 -34.45 28.58 2.60
C ARG A 133 -35.01 29.67 3.51
N GLY A 134 -34.47 30.87 3.34
CA GLY A 134 -35.13 32.13 3.71
C GLY A 134 -35.77 32.77 2.48
N THR A 135 -36.66 33.73 2.74
CA THR A 135 -37.33 34.69 1.84
C THR A 135 -38.61 34.26 1.12
N SER A 136 -39.72 34.63 1.78
CA SER A 136 -40.85 35.43 1.28
C SER A 136 -40.69 36.17 -0.07
N THR A 137 -41.86 36.41 -0.70
CA THR A 137 -42.23 37.34 -1.78
C THR A 137 -42.18 36.90 -3.25
N GLY A 138 -43.38 36.86 -3.87
CA GLY A 138 -43.70 37.76 -4.99
C GLY A 138 -43.70 37.24 -6.44
N ARG A 139 -44.91 37.02 -6.96
CA ARG A 139 -45.46 37.51 -8.25
C ARG A 139 -44.74 37.28 -9.61
N PHE A 140 -45.51 36.63 -10.51
CA PHE A 140 -45.67 36.82 -11.97
C PHE A 140 -44.49 36.61 -12.94
N GLY A 141 -44.69 35.64 -13.86
CA GLY A 141 -44.95 35.97 -15.26
C GLY A 141 -43.87 35.70 -16.31
N GLY A 142 -44.13 34.71 -17.18
CA GLY A 142 -43.82 34.79 -18.61
C GLY A 142 -42.50 34.18 -19.09
N GLY A 143 -42.56 33.36 -20.15
CA GLY A 143 -41.38 33.08 -20.99
C GLY A 143 -41.27 31.65 -21.51
N ILE A 144 -42.03 31.35 -22.57
CA ILE A 144 -41.91 30.14 -23.40
C ILE A 144 -40.64 30.26 -24.27
N GLN A 145 -39.91 29.17 -24.53
CA GLN A 145 -39.64 28.62 -25.90
C GLN A 145 -38.52 27.55 -25.99
N LYS A 146 -38.94 26.40 -26.56
CA LYS A 146 -38.32 25.56 -27.63
C LYS A 146 -36.91 24.98 -27.38
N ALA A 147 -36.76 23.67 -27.19
CA ALA A 147 -36.83 22.57 -28.17
C ALA A 147 -35.70 22.54 -29.21
N SER A 148 -34.85 21.51 -29.17
CA SER A 148 -34.60 20.62 -30.32
C SER A 148 -33.77 19.38 -29.95
N ARG A 149 -34.32 18.23 -30.30
CA ARG A 149 -33.69 16.90 -30.29
C ARG A 149 -33.12 16.59 -31.69
N ARG A 150 -32.10 15.73 -31.73
CA ARG A 150 -31.84 14.58 -32.67
C ARG A 150 -30.33 14.50 -32.95
N ARG A 151 -29.61 13.47 -32.48
CA ARG A 151 -29.44 12.09 -33.02
C ARG A 151 -28.86 12.05 -34.46
N THR A 152 -27.52 11.84 -34.55
CA THR A 152 -26.75 10.76 -35.28
C THR A 152 -27.05 10.41 -36.77
N PRO A 153 -26.17 9.74 -37.58
CA PRO A 153 -24.76 9.26 -37.44
C PRO A 153 -23.91 9.40 -38.77
N PRO A 154 -23.03 8.45 -39.27
CA PRO A 154 -21.74 8.83 -39.89
C PRO A 154 -21.54 8.41 -41.39
N GLU A 155 -20.62 9.04 -42.10
CA GLU A 155 -20.12 8.66 -43.44
C GLU A 155 -18.74 9.35 -43.64
N ARG A 156 -17.74 8.90 -44.40
CA ARG A 156 -17.44 7.70 -45.21
C ARG A 156 -15.95 7.80 -45.58
N ARG A 157 -15.25 6.65 -45.62
CA ARG A 157 -14.28 6.15 -46.61
C ARG A 157 -13.46 7.13 -47.50
N SER A 158 -12.14 6.86 -47.61
CA SER A 158 -11.34 6.50 -48.81
C SER A 158 -9.84 6.59 -48.43
N ALA A 159 -8.99 5.56 -48.43
CA ALA A 159 -8.48 4.66 -49.49
C ALA A 159 -7.49 5.30 -50.48
N SER A 160 -6.50 4.49 -50.88
CA SER A 160 -5.33 4.72 -51.77
C SER A 160 -4.12 5.40 -51.13
N GLY A 161 -2.88 4.96 -51.33
CA GLY A 161 -2.28 3.91 -52.16
C GLY A 161 -0.75 4.13 -52.05
N GLU A 162 0.02 3.14 -51.64
CA GLU A 162 0.88 2.29 -52.48
C GLU A 162 2.11 2.98 -53.11
N ARG A 163 3.24 2.22 -53.04
CA ARG A 163 4.53 2.30 -53.76
C ARG A 163 5.70 2.96 -53.03
N LYS A 164 6.93 2.47 -53.12
CA LYS A 164 7.58 1.23 -53.60
C LYS A 164 9.09 1.43 -53.31
N GLY A 165 9.84 0.34 -53.19
CA GLY A 165 11.26 0.29 -53.52
C GLY A 165 12.19 0.34 -52.32
#